data_AF-A0A183V866-F1
#
_entry.id   AF-A0A183V866-F1
#
_cell.length_a   1.000
_cell.length_b   1.000
_cell.length_c   1.000
_cell.angle_alpha   90.00
_cell.angle_beta   90.00
_cell.angle_gamma   90.00
#
_symmetry.space_group_name_H-M   'P 1'
#
loop_
_entity.id
_entity.type
_entity.pdbx_description
1 polymer ?
#
loop_
_entity_poly.entity_id
_entity_poly.type
_entity_poly.pdbx_seq_one_letter_code
_entity_poly.pdbx_strand_id
1 'polypeptide(L)'
;MFDGRFYKLGRLDELSEKQRNEGKRVVLERPRHWAAVFRQILTEQAKHGKCGDYDAVAAVIRRQLDGPLDCDASISKMTNEEDDHHEELLALSKHFTSLRNKEARFQREVTDLFNSDDLLKKAHDCIVEGNILDAYEKLIQAESARFHLLSEVSKHNETHVVQKMINQNAALLEEGFNDFVKSAMYICARCVDVMRNKDSEPRRQLENLLKIIEIDHRIDEQYESLKVSCKQRPRCWRKKFFAVIEQRVQERIEVFHVEKKSSNENWIARYLEICRMFIVEDLFAAKHFLRIFPRKHQLYDRFVFFYHKGISNKLCEMVTNELDRREIVQLLNWIRIYPYVLLTLCTLLSYRFYLN
;
A
#
# COMPACT_ATOMS: atom_id res chain seq x y z
N MET A 1 3.12 -42.52 0.06
CA MET A 1 2.34 -43.17 1.15
C MET A 1 2.06 -42.12 2.23
N PHE A 2 1.31 -41.08 1.88
CA PHE A 2 0.87 -40.03 2.81
C PHE A 2 -0.57 -40.40 3.22
N ASP A 3 -0.65 -41.21 4.27
CA ASP A 3 -1.84 -41.99 4.60
C ASP A 3 -2.77 -41.25 5.57
N GLY A 4 -4.04 -41.10 5.18
CA GLY A 4 -5.27 -41.08 5.99
C GLY A 4 -5.48 -40.06 7.14
N ARG A 5 -4.43 -39.52 7.76
CA ARG A 5 -4.53 -38.81 9.06
C ARG A 5 -5.08 -37.39 8.94
N PHE A 6 -4.75 -36.66 7.87
CA PHE A 6 -5.30 -35.32 7.64
C PHE A 6 -6.80 -35.34 7.28
N TYR A 7 -7.29 -36.41 6.64
CA TYR A 7 -8.73 -36.58 6.34
C TYR A 7 -9.58 -36.87 7.60
N LYS A 8 -8.97 -37.40 8.67
CA LYS A 8 -9.67 -37.67 9.95
C LYS A 8 -9.85 -36.42 10.82
N LEU A 9 -8.94 -35.43 10.74
CA LEU A 9 -8.99 -34.21 11.55
C LEU A 9 -10.08 -33.22 11.10
N GLY A 10 -10.25 -33.00 9.79
CA GLY A 10 -11.39 -32.23 9.28
C GLY A 10 -12.74 -32.87 9.60
N ARG A 11 -12.79 -34.21 9.66
CA ARG A 11 -13.95 -34.97 10.13
C ARG A 11 -14.27 -34.73 11.59
N LEU A 12 -13.29 -34.46 12.46
CA LEU A 12 -13.54 -34.27 13.90
C LEU A 12 -14.22 -32.93 14.19
N ASP A 13 -13.86 -31.86 13.47
CA ASP A 13 -14.58 -30.58 13.57
C ASP A 13 -15.99 -30.69 12.98
N GLU A 14 -16.16 -31.35 11.82
CA GLU A 14 -17.48 -31.63 11.23
C GLU A 14 -18.35 -32.52 12.14
N LEU A 15 -17.76 -33.54 12.77
CA LEU A 15 -18.46 -34.43 13.72
C LEU A 15 -18.80 -33.70 15.02
N SER A 16 -17.94 -32.79 15.47
CA SER A 16 -18.17 -31.92 16.63
C SER A 16 -19.37 -30.99 16.38
N GLU A 17 -19.45 -30.37 15.20
CA GLU A 17 -20.60 -29.55 14.79
C GLU A 17 -21.88 -30.38 14.60
N LYS A 18 -21.77 -31.58 14.02
CA LYS A 18 -22.92 -32.47 13.81
C LYS A 18 -23.49 -33.01 15.12
N GLN A 19 -22.63 -33.40 16.07
CA GLN A 19 -23.04 -33.82 17.42
C GLN A 19 -23.69 -32.69 18.22
N ARG A 20 -23.25 -31.44 18.02
CA ARG A 20 -23.86 -30.25 18.61
C ARG A 20 -25.29 -30.03 18.09
N ASN A 21 -25.52 -30.17 16.79
CA ASN A 21 -26.84 -30.03 16.19
C ASN A 21 -27.82 -31.13 16.63
N GLU A 22 -27.29 -32.28 17.07
CA GLU A 22 -28.04 -33.41 17.63
C GLU A 22 -28.22 -33.33 19.16
N GLY A 23 -27.80 -32.24 19.81
CA GLY A 23 -27.93 -32.05 21.27
C GLY A 23 -27.06 -32.97 22.13
N LYS A 24 -26.02 -33.59 21.54
CA LYS A 24 -25.08 -34.48 22.25
C LYS A 24 -23.88 -33.70 22.81
N ARG A 25 -23.21 -34.26 23.83
CA ARG A 25 -21.95 -33.70 24.37
C ARG A 25 -20.90 -33.65 23.27
N VAL A 26 -20.46 -32.43 22.99
CA VAL A 26 -19.41 -32.13 22.02
C VAL A 26 -18.06 -32.39 22.68
N VAL A 27 -17.20 -33.23 22.09
CA VAL A 27 -15.86 -33.55 22.65
C VAL A 27 -14.95 -32.32 22.70
N LEU A 28 -15.20 -31.36 21.82
CA LEU A 28 -14.41 -30.13 21.67
C LEU A 28 -15.36 -28.93 21.68
N GLU A 29 -15.69 -28.43 22.87
CA GLU A 29 -16.55 -27.25 23.06
C GLU A 29 -15.90 -25.93 22.60
N ARG A 30 -15.45 -25.80 21.35
CA ARG A 30 -15.03 -24.48 20.84
C ARG A 30 -15.55 -24.12 19.45
N PRO A 31 -16.88 -24.15 19.21
CA PRO A 31 -17.43 -23.36 18.13
C PRO A 31 -17.32 -21.89 18.51
N ARG A 32 -16.28 -21.22 18.03
CA ARG A 32 -16.11 -19.77 18.19
C ARG A 32 -17.05 -19.08 17.23
N HIS A 33 -18.24 -18.77 17.72
CA HIS A 33 -19.18 -17.88 17.06
C HIS A 33 -18.63 -16.45 17.10
N TRP A 34 -17.56 -16.19 16.34
CA TRP A 34 -16.91 -14.89 16.27
C TRP A 34 -17.93 -13.79 15.97
N ALA A 35 -18.94 -14.06 15.13
CA ALA A 35 -20.04 -13.14 14.89
C ALA A 35 -20.84 -12.76 16.15
N ALA A 36 -20.98 -13.64 17.13
CA ALA A 36 -21.64 -13.32 18.41
C ALA A 36 -20.74 -12.43 19.27
N VAL A 37 -19.45 -12.74 19.37
CA VAL A 37 -18.46 -11.92 20.08
C VAL A 37 -18.41 -10.50 19.49
N PHE A 38 -18.32 -10.38 18.16
CA PHE A 38 -18.29 -9.08 17.49
C PHE A 38 -19.60 -8.31 17.60
N ARG A 39 -20.76 -8.98 17.57
CA ARG A 39 -22.05 -8.32 17.85
C ARG A 39 -22.06 -7.73 19.25
N GLN A 40 -21.57 -8.46 20.25
CA GLN A 40 -21.48 -7.95 21.62
C GLN A 40 -20.54 -6.74 21.70
N ILE A 41 -19.34 -6.81 21.10
CA ILE A 41 -18.39 -5.69 21.04
C ILE A 41 -19.03 -4.45 20.40
N LEU A 42 -19.64 -4.59 19.23
CA LEU A 42 -20.32 -3.48 18.53
C LEU A 42 -21.44 -2.86 19.37
N THR A 43 -22.18 -3.68 20.12
CA THR A 43 -23.27 -3.21 20.98
C THR A 43 -22.73 -2.42 22.18
N GLU A 44 -21.63 -2.87 22.78
CA GLU A 44 -20.96 -2.15 23.86
C GLU A 44 -20.33 -0.83 23.35
N GLN A 45 -19.68 -0.84 22.19
CA GLN A 45 -19.16 0.39 21.57
C GLN A 45 -20.27 1.41 21.30
N ALA A 46 -21.43 0.97 20.81
CA ALA A 46 -22.57 1.86 20.57
C ALA A 46 -23.09 2.54 21.84
N LYS A 47 -22.95 1.91 23.02
CA LYS A 47 -23.36 2.47 24.31
C LYS A 47 -22.38 3.53 24.84
N HIS A 48 -21.09 3.40 24.52
CA HIS A 48 -20.02 4.25 25.07
C HIS A 48 -19.52 5.35 24.13
N GLY A 49 -20.07 5.47 22.91
CA GLY A 49 -19.66 6.47 21.92
C GLY A 49 -18.48 6.01 21.04
N LYS A 50 -18.12 6.80 20.03
CA LYS A 50 -17.15 6.41 18.98
C LYS A 50 -15.74 6.07 19.49
N CYS A 51 -15.40 6.46 20.71
CA CYS A 51 -14.18 6.06 21.42
C CYS A 51 -14.62 5.09 22.52
N GLY A 52 -14.78 3.81 22.16
CA GLY A 52 -15.28 2.80 23.09
C GLY A 52 -14.30 2.56 24.24
N ASP A 53 -14.81 2.21 25.41
CA ASP A 53 -14.02 1.77 26.56
C ASP A 53 -13.20 0.52 26.17
N TYR A 54 -11.91 0.73 25.88
CA TYR A 54 -10.98 -0.29 25.43
C TYR A 54 -10.80 -1.41 26.46
N ASP A 55 -10.91 -1.10 27.76
CA ASP A 55 -10.83 -2.07 28.83
C ASP A 55 -12.08 -2.95 28.89
N ALA A 56 -13.26 -2.39 28.62
CA ALA A 56 -14.50 -3.14 28.50
C ALA A 56 -14.47 -4.09 27.28
N VAL A 57 -13.97 -3.63 26.13
CA VAL A 57 -13.81 -4.48 24.93
C VAL A 57 -12.82 -5.61 25.19
N ALA A 58 -11.66 -5.30 25.77
CA ALA A 58 -10.66 -6.29 26.15
C ALA A 58 -11.21 -7.27 27.20
N ALA A 59 -12.07 -6.83 28.13
CA ALA A 59 -12.72 -7.68 29.11
C ALA A 59 -13.76 -8.63 28.48
N VAL A 60 -14.53 -8.18 27.49
CA VAL A 60 -15.45 -9.05 26.72
C VAL A 60 -14.67 -10.11 25.95
N ILE A 61 -13.57 -9.71 25.30
CA ILE A 61 -12.65 -10.60 24.59
C ILE A 61 -12.08 -11.64 25.57
N ARG A 62 -11.51 -11.23 26.72
CA ARG A 62 -10.99 -12.12 27.76
C ARG A 62 -12.06 -13.09 28.28
N ARG A 63 -13.24 -12.60 28.67
CA ARG A 63 -14.33 -13.43 29.20
C ARG A 63 -14.78 -14.55 28.24
N GLN A 64 -14.81 -14.26 26.93
CA GLN A 64 -15.20 -15.24 25.90
C GLN A 64 -14.08 -16.24 25.55
N LEU A 65 -12.82 -15.91 25.89
CA LEU A 65 -11.63 -16.65 25.44
C LEU A 65 -10.93 -17.41 26.59
N ASP A 66 -11.09 -16.95 27.83
CA ASP A 66 -10.56 -17.56 29.07
C ASP A 66 -11.50 -18.60 29.70
N GLY A 67 -12.46 -19.13 28.94
CA GLY A 67 -13.20 -20.33 29.38
C GLY A 67 -12.20 -21.45 29.73
N PRO A 68 -12.26 -22.06 30.93
CA PRO A 68 -11.24 -23.02 31.37
C PRO A 68 -11.14 -24.17 30.38
N LEU A 69 -9.92 -24.46 29.92
CA LEU A 69 -9.61 -25.72 29.25
C LEU A 69 -9.32 -26.75 30.33
N ASP A 70 -10.30 -27.58 30.66
CA ASP A 70 -10.06 -28.79 31.48
C ASP A 70 -9.36 -29.89 30.65
N CYS A 71 -8.41 -29.50 29.80
CA CYS A 71 -7.74 -30.41 28.86
C CYS A 71 -6.45 -30.97 29.46
N ASP A 72 -5.69 -30.16 30.19
CA ASP A 72 -4.40 -30.59 30.77
C ASP A 72 -4.59 -31.63 31.90
N ALA A 73 -5.70 -31.56 32.64
CA ALA A 73 -6.07 -32.56 33.65
C ALA A 73 -6.64 -33.85 33.03
N SER A 74 -7.16 -33.78 31.80
CA SER A 74 -7.77 -34.92 31.09
C SER A 74 -6.73 -35.73 30.33
N ILE A 75 -5.72 -35.10 29.73
CA ILE A 75 -4.68 -35.78 28.94
C ILE A 75 -3.70 -36.54 29.84
N SER A 76 -3.32 -35.98 30.99
CA SER A 76 -2.42 -36.61 31.97
C SER A 76 -3.01 -37.84 32.68
N LYS A 77 -4.33 -38.02 32.64
CA LYS A 77 -5.01 -39.22 33.15
C LYS A 77 -5.10 -40.36 32.12
N MET A 78 -4.90 -40.09 30.84
CA MET A 78 -4.94 -41.11 29.76
C MET A 78 -3.57 -41.74 29.47
N THR A 79 -2.48 -41.19 30.01
CA THR A 79 -1.10 -41.65 29.74
C THR A 79 -0.65 -42.86 30.55
N ASN A 80 -1.54 -43.48 31.33
CA ASN A 80 -1.19 -44.61 32.21
C ASN A 80 -1.56 -45.99 31.67
N GLU A 81 -2.04 -46.09 30.43
CA GLU A 81 -2.28 -47.38 29.78
C GLU A 81 -1.49 -47.45 28.46
N GLU A 82 -0.88 -48.60 28.22
CA GLU A 82 -0.01 -48.92 27.09
C GLU A 82 -0.77 -48.73 25.75
N ASP A 83 -0.70 -47.56 25.10
CA ASP A 83 -1.64 -47.29 23.99
C ASP A 83 -1.02 -46.75 22.68
N ASP A 84 -1.46 -47.39 21.58
CA ASP A 84 -1.17 -47.20 20.14
C ASP A 84 -1.48 -45.77 19.61
N HIS A 85 -1.99 -44.89 20.48
CA HIS A 85 -2.54 -43.57 20.15
C HIS A 85 -1.67 -42.38 20.61
N HIS A 86 -0.47 -42.62 21.14
CA HIS A 86 0.44 -41.56 21.62
C HIS A 86 0.80 -40.52 20.54
N GLU A 87 1.06 -40.96 19.31
CA GLU A 87 1.32 -40.05 18.18
C GLU A 87 0.10 -39.17 17.83
N GLU A 88 -1.10 -39.72 17.96
CA GLU A 88 -2.35 -39.02 17.66
C GLU A 88 -2.65 -37.96 18.73
N LEU A 89 -2.40 -38.28 20.01
CA LEU A 89 -2.50 -37.32 21.12
C LEU A 89 -1.47 -36.19 21.00
N LEU A 90 -0.23 -36.50 20.59
CA LEU A 90 0.79 -35.49 20.30
C LEU A 90 0.39 -34.58 19.13
N ALA A 91 -0.19 -35.14 18.06
CA ALA A 91 -0.69 -34.36 16.93
C ALA A 91 -1.85 -33.44 17.34
N LEU A 92 -2.76 -33.94 18.17
CA LEU A 92 -3.88 -33.18 18.72
C LEU A 92 -3.39 -32.02 19.60
N SER A 93 -2.42 -32.27 20.49
CA SER A 93 -1.78 -31.25 21.35
C SER A 93 -1.10 -30.14 20.53
N LYS A 94 -0.33 -30.52 19.50
CA LYS A 94 0.28 -29.56 18.56
C LYS A 94 -0.76 -28.72 17.83
N HIS A 95 -1.87 -29.35 17.40
CA HIS A 95 -2.97 -28.65 16.76
C HIS A 95 -3.63 -27.63 17.69
N PHE A 96 -3.93 -27.99 18.93
CA PHE A 96 -4.52 -27.06 19.91
C PHE A 96 -3.58 -25.92 20.28
N THR A 97 -2.28 -26.18 20.39
CA THR A 97 -1.28 -25.13 20.62
C THR A 97 -1.25 -24.16 19.44
N SER A 98 -1.32 -24.67 18.21
CA SER A 98 -1.41 -23.84 17.00
C SER A 98 -2.67 -22.97 16.99
N LEU A 99 -3.84 -23.53 17.32
CA LEU A 99 -5.10 -22.80 17.44
C LEU A 99 -5.02 -21.69 18.50
N ARG A 100 -4.53 -22.01 19.70
CA ARG A 100 -4.34 -21.04 20.78
C ARG A 100 -3.44 -19.87 20.37
N ASN A 101 -2.38 -20.16 19.63
CA ASN A 101 -1.49 -19.12 19.11
C ASN A 101 -2.16 -18.22 18.05
N LYS A 102 -2.98 -18.80 17.15
CA LYS A 102 -3.76 -18.03 16.18
C LYS A 102 -4.76 -17.10 16.87
N GLU A 103 -5.41 -17.58 17.92
CA GLU A 103 -6.39 -16.81 18.68
C GLU A 103 -5.74 -15.69 19.49
N ALA A 104 -4.61 -15.96 20.15
CA ALA A 104 -3.85 -14.94 20.84
C ALA A 104 -3.30 -13.87 19.88
N ARG A 105 -2.97 -14.25 18.64
CA ARG A 105 -2.64 -13.28 17.58
C ARG A 105 -3.88 -12.45 17.20
N PHE A 106 -5.02 -13.08 16.94
CA PHE A 106 -6.26 -12.39 16.60
C PHE A 106 -6.70 -11.39 17.67
N GLN A 107 -6.62 -11.77 18.95
CA GLN A 107 -6.90 -10.88 20.09
C GLN A 107 -6.02 -9.63 20.08
N ARG A 108 -4.71 -9.80 19.82
CA ARG A 108 -3.77 -8.68 19.73
C ARG A 108 -4.13 -7.76 18.57
N GLU A 109 -4.38 -8.32 17.39
CA GLU A 109 -4.76 -7.52 16.22
C GLU A 109 -6.07 -6.74 16.43
N VAL A 110 -7.06 -7.34 17.11
CA VAL A 110 -8.28 -6.63 17.50
C VAL A 110 -7.95 -5.49 18.47
N THR A 111 -7.11 -5.75 19.47
CA THR A 111 -6.69 -4.74 20.45
C THR A 111 -5.93 -3.59 19.79
N ASP A 112 -5.02 -3.89 18.87
CA ASP A 112 -4.21 -2.93 18.14
C ASP A 112 -5.06 -2.06 17.19
N LEU A 113 -6.09 -2.65 16.55
CA LEU A 113 -7.04 -1.91 15.72
C LEU A 113 -7.73 -0.81 16.55
N PHE A 114 -8.17 -1.16 17.75
CA PHE A 114 -8.88 -0.25 18.64
C PHE A 114 -7.93 0.76 19.31
N ASN A 115 -6.73 0.36 19.71
CA ASN A 115 -5.77 1.24 20.39
C ASN A 115 -4.86 2.03 19.42
N SER A 116 -5.30 2.28 18.19
CA SER A 116 -4.48 2.94 17.17
C SER A 116 -4.37 4.47 17.32
N ASP A 117 -5.19 5.10 18.18
CA ASP A 117 -5.28 6.56 18.32
C ASP A 117 -3.95 7.26 18.64
N ASP A 118 -3.18 6.73 19.60
CA ASP A 118 -1.87 7.29 19.96
C ASP A 118 -0.87 7.19 18.80
N LEU A 119 -0.91 6.08 18.06
CA LEU A 119 -0.08 5.85 16.89
C LEU A 119 -0.43 6.82 15.75
N LEU A 120 -1.73 7.07 15.55
CA LEU A 120 -2.23 8.00 14.54
C LEU A 120 -1.89 9.45 14.88
N LYS A 121 -1.93 9.84 16.16
CA LYS A 121 -1.45 11.16 16.61
C LYS A 121 0.03 11.34 16.32
N LYS A 122 0.86 10.37 16.69
CA LYS A 122 2.30 10.37 16.37
C LYS A 122 2.56 10.41 14.87
N ALA A 123 1.73 9.75 14.06
CA ALA A 123 1.83 9.83 12.61
C ALA A 123 1.54 11.25 12.10
N HIS A 124 0.52 11.91 12.65
CA HIS A 124 0.20 13.30 12.34
C HIS A 124 1.35 14.25 12.70
N ASP A 125 1.94 14.11 13.88
CA ASP A 125 3.09 14.92 14.31
C ASP A 125 4.28 14.77 13.33
N CYS A 126 4.59 13.53 12.92
CA CYS A 126 5.62 13.26 11.91
C CYS A 126 5.29 13.91 10.55
N ILE A 127 4.02 13.97 10.14
CA ILE A 127 3.61 14.66 8.91
C ILE A 127 3.87 16.17 9.01
N VAL A 128 3.53 16.78 10.15
CA VAL A 128 3.74 18.21 10.41
C VAL A 128 5.23 18.56 10.43
N GLU A 129 6.05 17.70 11.01
CA GLU A 129 7.52 17.83 11.02
C GLU A 129 8.18 17.58 9.67
N GLY A 130 7.43 17.10 8.66
CA GLY A 130 7.95 16.76 7.34
C GLY A 130 8.68 15.42 7.26
N ASN A 131 8.60 14.60 8.31
CA ASN A 131 9.16 13.25 8.34
C ASN A 131 8.17 12.22 7.81
N ILE A 132 8.08 12.17 6.48
CA ILE A 132 7.10 11.33 5.78
C ILE A 132 7.34 9.82 5.95
N LEU A 133 8.58 9.38 6.20
CA LEU A 133 8.89 7.96 6.32
C LEU A 133 8.32 7.42 7.63
N ASP A 134 8.63 8.11 8.72
CA ASP A 134 8.19 7.73 10.06
C ASP A 134 6.68 7.90 10.23
N ALA A 135 6.07 8.87 9.51
CA ALA A 135 4.62 9.00 9.42
C ALA A 135 4.00 7.78 8.73
N TYR A 136 4.53 7.39 7.57
CA TYR A 136 4.00 6.24 6.81
C TYR A 136 4.17 4.92 7.55
N GLU A 137 5.30 4.72 8.24
CA GLU A 137 5.54 3.52 9.07
C GLU A 137 4.44 3.35 10.13
N LYS A 138 4.13 4.41 10.88
CA LYS A 138 3.08 4.40 11.89
C LYS A 138 1.70 4.12 11.28
N LEU A 139 1.38 4.75 10.15
CA LEU A 139 0.11 4.52 9.46
C LEU A 139 -0.02 3.07 8.96
N ILE A 140 1.04 2.49 8.41
CA ILE A 140 1.05 1.08 7.99
C ILE A 140 0.99 0.12 9.18
N GLN A 141 1.63 0.46 10.30
CA GLN A 141 1.51 -0.33 11.52
C GLN A 141 0.06 -0.39 12.02
N ALA A 142 -0.66 0.74 12.06
CA ALA A 142 -2.10 0.74 12.37
C ALA A 142 -2.92 -0.05 11.33
N GLU A 143 -2.58 0.09 10.03
CA GLU A 143 -3.27 -0.64 8.97
C GLU A 143 -3.00 -2.16 8.99
N SER A 144 -1.85 -2.60 9.50
CA SER A 144 -1.48 -4.02 9.54
C SER A 144 -2.46 -4.86 10.38
N ALA A 145 -2.93 -4.32 11.51
CA ALA A 145 -3.97 -4.93 12.34
C ALA A 145 -5.24 -5.16 11.53
N ARG A 146 -5.70 -4.14 10.79
CA ARG A 146 -6.83 -4.25 9.87
C ARG A 146 -6.61 -5.32 8.80
N PHE A 147 -5.45 -5.33 8.15
CA PHE A 147 -5.13 -6.31 7.10
C PHE A 147 -5.20 -7.75 7.62
N HIS A 148 -4.57 -8.03 8.76
CA HIS A 148 -4.52 -9.38 9.32
C HIS A 148 -5.90 -9.87 9.74
N LEU A 149 -6.69 -9.02 10.41
CA LEU A 149 -8.07 -9.35 10.78
C LEU A 149 -8.91 -9.68 9.54
N LEU A 150 -8.81 -8.88 8.49
CA LEU A 150 -9.55 -9.12 7.26
C LEU A 150 -9.12 -10.39 6.53
N SER A 151 -7.82 -10.65 6.49
CA SER A 151 -7.25 -11.88 5.93
C SER A 151 -7.77 -13.12 6.66
N GLU A 152 -7.87 -13.09 7.98
CA GLU A 152 -8.39 -14.22 8.76
C GLU A 152 -9.90 -14.36 8.63
N VAL A 153 -10.64 -13.25 8.73
CA VAL A 153 -12.11 -13.23 8.57
C VAL A 153 -12.52 -13.77 7.20
N SER A 154 -11.78 -13.44 6.13
CA SER A 154 -12.09 -13.88 4.77
C SER A 154 -12.14 -15.41 4.58
N LYS A 155 -11.58 -16.18 5.52
CA LYS A 155 -11.53 -17.65 5.48
C LYS A 155 -12.76 -18.32 6.11
N HIS A 156 -13.66 -17.55 6.74
CA HIS A 156 -14.82 -18.05 7.48
C HIS A 156 -16.15 -17.64 6.82
N ASN A 157 -17.24 -18.38 7.05
CA ASN A 157 -18.54 -18.10 6.42
C ASN A 157 -19.28 -16.86 7.00
N GLU A 158 -18.88 -16.34 8.16
CA GLU A 158 -19.57 -15.25 8.87
C GLU A 158 -18.86 -13.87 8.76
N THR A 159 -18.39 -13.52 7.55
CA THR A 159 -17.48 -12.38 7.34
C THR A 159 -18.11 -10.99 7.51
N HIS A 160 -19.39 -10.85 7.18
CA HIS A 160 -20.01 -9.53 6.99
C HIS A 160 -20.05 -8.68 8.27
N VAL A 161 -20.33 -9.28 9.43
CA VAL A 161 -20.41 -8.54 10.72
C VAL A 161 -19.04 -8.02 11.12
N VAL A 162 -18.00 -8.84 11.00
CA VAL A 162 -16.64 -8.49 11.39
C VAL A 162 -16.06 -7.46 10.44
N GLN A 163 -16.29 -7.63 9.13
CA GLN A 163 -15.93 -6.65 8.11
C GLN A 163 -16.56 -5.29 8.40
N LYS A 164 -17.84 -5.26 8.80
CA LYS A 164 -18.54 -4.02 9.17
C LYS A 164 -17.88 -3.34 10.38
N MET A 165 -17.54 -4.10 11.42
CA MET A 165 -16.83 -3.58 12.60
C MET A 165 -15.47 -2.99 12.23
N ILE A 166 -14.67 -3.73 11.47
CA ILE A 166 -13.33 -3.29 11.04
C ILE A 166 -13.44 -1.99 10.23
N ASN A 167 -14.41 -1.92 9.31
CA ASN A 167 -14.63 -0.74 8.48
C ASN A 167 -15.14 0.48 9.28
N GLN A 168 -15.92 0.27 10.35
CA GLN A 168 -16.41 1.35 11.22
C GLN A 168 -15.29 2.00 12.03
N ASN A 169 -14.31 1.20 12.47
CA ASN A 169 -13.17 1.68 13.23
C ASN A 169 -12.03 2.22 12.34
N ALA A 170 -12.18 2.18 11.01
CA ALA A 170 -11.17 2.66 10.08
C ALA A 170 -11.18 4.20 9.86
N ALA A 171 -12.16 4.94 10.40
CA ALA A 171 -12.36 6.35 10.05
C ALA A 171 -11.15 7.25 10.36
N LEU A 172 -10.57 7.14 11.56
CA LEU A 172 -9.39 7.92 11.96
C LEU A 172 -8.15 7.52 11.15
N LEU A 173 -8.00 6.23 10.86
CA LEU A 173 -6.94 5.72 10.00
C LEU A 173 -7.04 6.33 8.58
N GLU A 174 -8.25 6.38 8.01
CA GLU A 174 -8.46 7.00 6.70
C GLU A 174 -8.16 8.50 6.70
N GLU A 175 -8.45 9.20 7.79
CA GLU A 175 -8.11 10.62 7.95
C GLU A 175 -6.58 10.82 7.98
N GLY A 176 -5.86 10.01 8.76
CA GLY A 176 -4.40 10.03 8.79
C GLY A 176 -3.77 9.77 7.41
N PHE A 177 -4.31 8.83 6.64
CA PHE A 177 -3.85 8.61 5.25
C PHE A 177 -4.21 9.77 4.32
N ASN A 178 -5.36 10.41 4.49
CA ASN A 178 -5.71 11.59 3.69
C ASN A 178 -4.73 12.74 3.93
N ASP A 179 -4.34 12.97 5.19
CA ASP A 179 -3.34 14.00 5.53
C ASP A 179 -1.95 13.65 5.00
N PHE A 180 -1.55 12.39 5.11
CA PHE A 180 -0.32 11.91 4.48
C PHE A 180 -0.34 12.15 2.96
N VAL A 181 -1.46 11.83 2.29
CA VAL A 181 -1.60 12.05 0.84
C VAL A 181 -1.45 13.52 0.48
N LYS A 182 -2.00 14.46 1.26
CA LYS A 182 -1.81 15.90 0.99
C LYS A 182 -0.32 16.28 1.05
N SER A 183 0.40 15.83 2.08
CA SER A 183 1.84 16.08 2.22
C SER A 183 2.65 15.43 1.11
N ALA A 184 2.36 14.16 0.78
CA ALA A 184 2.98 13.45 -0.32
C ALA A 184 2.75 14.17 -1.66
N MET A 185 1.53 14.62 -1.95
CA MET A 185 1.20 15.34 -3.19
C MET A 185 1.97 16.65 -3.32
N TYR A 186 2.21 17.35 -2.21
CA TYR A 186 3.05 18.55 -2.20
C TYR A 186 4.49 18.25 -2.64
N ILE A 187 5.07 17.16 -2.14
CA ILE A 187 6.42 16.72 -2.54
C ILE A 187 6.44 16.28 -4.01
N CYS A 188 5.44 15.50 -4.45
CA CYS A 188 5.29 15.08 -5.85
C CYS A 188 5.23 16.27 -6.80
N ALA A 189 4.46 17.30 -6.45
CA ALA A 189 4.30 18.50 -7.27
C ALA A 189 5.63 19.21 -7.55
N ARG A 190 6.60 19.10 -6.62
CA ARG A 190 7.90 19.76 -6.74
C ARG A 190 9.00 18.81 -7.22
N CYS A 191 8.67 17.60 -7.65
CA CYS A 191 9.68 16.56 -7.85
C CYS A 191 10.74 16.95 -8.88
N VAL A 192 10.35 17.59 -10.00
CA VAL A 192 11.27 17.96 -11.08
C VAL A 192 12.26 19.01 -10.57
N ASP A 193 11.77 20.02 -9.86
CA ASP A 193 12.63 21.06 -9.27
C ASP A 193 13.55 20.49 -8.20
N VAL A 194 13.04 19.60 -7.34
CA VAL A 194 13.84 18.93 -6.30
C VAL A 194 14.94 18.04 -6.92
N MET A 195 14.65 17.35 -8.02
CA MET A 195 15.67 16.55 -8.72
C MET A 195 16.77 17.44 -9.31
N ARG A 196 16.44 18.63 -9.80
CA ARG A 196 17.42 19.60 -10.32
C ARG A 196 18.26 20.23 -9.20
N ASN A 197 17.59 20.73 -8.16
CA ASN A 197 18.23 21.44 -7.04
C ASN A 197 19.10 20.49 -6.25
N LYS A 198 20.20 20.96 -5.65
CA LYS A 198 21.15 20.11 -4.91
C LYS A 198 20.84 20.00 -3.41
N ASP A 199 19.75 20.61 -2.95
CA ASP A 199 19.37 20.61 -1.55
C ASP A 199 19.13 19.19 -1.04
N SER A 200 19.82 18.83 0.04
CA SER A 200 19.81 17.46 0.57
C SER A 200 18.46 17.07 1.14
N GLU A 201 17.78 17.97 1.85
CA GLU A 201 16.57 17.64 2.60
C GLU A 201 15.36 17.35 1.69
N PRO A 202 14.97 18.23 0.75
CA PRO A 202 13.86 17.94 -0.17
C PRO A 202 14.14 16.71 -1.04
N ARG A 203 15.40 16.46 -1.40
CA ARG A 203 15.80 15.26 -2.14
C ARG A 203 15.60 13.99 -1.33
N ARG A 204 15.96 14.00 -0.04
CA ARG A 204 15.72 12.86 0.87
C ARG A 204 14.22 12.61 1.05
N GLN A 205 13.43 13.66 1.23
CA GLN A 205 11.97 13.54 1.29
C GLN A 205 11.41 12.91 0.01
N LEU A 206 11.83 13.37 -1.17
CA LEU A 206 11.39 12.78 -2.44
C LEU A 206 11.84 11.31 -2.59
N GLU A 207 13.07 10.98 -2.18
CA GLU A 207 13.57 9.60 -2.20
C GLU A 207 12.72 8.69 -1.31
N ASN A 208 12.46 9.11 -0.08
CA ASN A 208 11.63 8.36 0.87
C ASN A 208 10.20 8.19 0.32
N LEU A 209 9.64 9.23 -0.30
CA LEU A 209 8.31 9.16 -0.89
C LEU A 209 8.23 8.12 -2.02
N LEU A 210 9.23 8.09 -2.91
CA LEU A 210 9.28 7.10 -3.99
C LEU A 210 9.42 5.67 -3.45
N LYS A 211 10.18 5.46 -2.37
CA LYS A 211 10.25 4.16 -1.69
C LYS A 211 8.87 3.78 -1.13
N ILE A 212 8.20 4.71 -0.45
CA ILE A 212 6.85 4.51 0.10
C ILE A 212 5.86 4.14 -0.99
N ILE A 213 5.85 4.84 -2.12
CA ILE A 213 4.94 4.57 -3.25
C ILE A 213 5.11 3.13 -3.78
N GLU A 214 6.35 2.66 -3.89
CA GLU A 214 6.63 1.30 -4.36
C GLU A 214 6.31 0.23 -3.30
N ILE A 215 6.42 0.56 -2.01
CA ILE A 215 5.97 -0.31 -0.91
C ILE A 215 4.44 -0.40 -0.90
N ASP A 216 3.74 0.74 -0.95
CA ASP A 216 2.27 0.80 -0.94
C ASP A 216 1.67 0.07 -2.15
N HIS A 217 2.33 0.15 -3.31
CA HIS A 217 1.93 -0.61 -4.49
C HIS A 217 1.97 -2.13 -4.27
N ARG A 218 2.99 -2.66 -3.58
CA ARG A 218 3.06 -4.09 -3.23
C ARG A 218 2.01 -4.47 -2.20
N ILE A 219 1.67 -3.57 -1.29
CA ILE A 219 0.58 -3.80 -0.33
C ILE A 219 -0.75 -3.88 -1.08
N ASP A 220 -1.01 -2.98 -2.04
CA ASP A 220 -2.20 -3.07 -2.90
C ASP A 220 -2.27 -4.44 -3.63
N GLU A 221 -1.15 -4.96 -4.16
CA GLU A 221 -1.08 -6.30 -4.77
C GLU A 221 -1.40 -7.42 -3.76
N GLN A 222 -0.98 -7.28 -2.50
CA GLN A 222 -1.31 -8.25 -1.44
C GLN A 222 -2.81 -8.30 -1.15
N TYR A 223 -3.45 -7.14 -0.99
CA TYR A 223 -4.90 -7.05 -0.80
C TYR A 223 -5.67 -7.69 -1.97
N GLU A 224 -5.22 -7.42 -3.20
CA GLU A 224 -5.81 -8.01 -4.42
C GLU A 224 -5.63 -9.53 -4.46
N SER A 225 -4.43 -10.05 -4.14
CA SER A 225 -4.15 -11.49 -4.15
C SER A 225 -5.01 -12.28 -3.14
N LEU A 226 -5.31 -11.67 -1.99
CA LEU A 226 -6.16 -12.25 -0.95
C LEU A 226 -7.65 -12.03 -1.21
N LYS A 227 -8.02 -11.27 -2.25
CA LYS A 227 -9.41 -10.87 -2.55
C LYS A 227 -10.11 -10.21 -1.35
N VAL A 228 -9.33 -9.50 -0.54
CA VAL A 228 -9.81 -8.77 0.63
C VAL A 228 -10.08 -7.33 0.22
N SER A 229 -11.31 -6.87 0.41
CA SER A 229 -11.67 -5.47 0.19
C SER A 229 -11.73 -4.70 1.51
N CYS A 230 -11.15 -3.52 1.57
CA CYS A 230 -11.37 -2.57 2.65
C CYS A 230 -11.51 -1.15 2.10
N LYS A 231 -11.97 -0.23 2.95
CA LYS A 231 -12.11 1.16 2.56
C LYS A 231 -10.74 1.72 2.14
N GLN A 232 -10.72 2.46 1.03
CA GLN A 232 -9.54 3.08 0.41
C GLN A 232 -8.44 2.14 -0.16
N ARG A 233 -8.60 0.80 -0.14
CA ARG A 233 -7.71 -0.10 -0.90
C ARG A 233 -8.40 -0.59 -2.20
N PRO A 234 -7.68 -0.71 -3.33
CA PRO A 234 -6.29 -0.29 -3.53
C PRO A 234 -6.18 1.24 -3.61
N ARG A 235 -5.08 1.80 -3.08
CA ARG A 235 -4.86 3.25 -3.07
C ARG A 235 -4.34 3.79 -4.39
N CYS A 236 -3.66 2.94 -5.16
CA CYS A 236 -3.09 3.27 -6.46
C CYS A 236 -2.16 4.49 -6.43
N TRP A 237 -1.39 4.70 -5.36
CA TRP A 237 -0.51 5.86 -5.22
C TRP A 237 0.51 5.97 -6.34
N ARG A 238 1.02 4.84 -6.86
CA ARG A 238 1.90 4.83 -8.02
C ARG A 238 1.27 5.47 -9.25
N LYS A 239 -0.01 5.18 -9.54
CA LYS A 239 -0.75 5.79 -10.64
C LYS A 239 -0.96 7.29 -10.40
N LYS A 240 -1.34 7.68 -9.19
CA LYS A 240 -1.55 9.08 -8.80
C LYS A 240 -0.26 9.90 -8.90
N PHE A 241 0.86 9.36 -8.42
CA PHE A 241 2.18 9.96 -8.54
C PHE A 241 2.51 10.27 -10.00
N PHE A 242 2.40 9.26 -10.87
CA PHE A 242 2.69 9.44 -12.28
C PHE A 242 1.77 10.44 -12.98
N ALA A 243 0.49 10.49 -12.62
CA ALA A 243 -0.43 11.50 -13.15
C ALA A 243 0.00 12.93 -12.75
N VAL A 244 0.43 13.14 -11.50
CA VAL A 244 0.95 14.44 -11.05
C VAL A 244 2.22 14.81 -11.81
N ILE A 245 3.14 13.86 -12.02
CA ILE A 245 4.38 14.14 -12.76
C ILE A 245 4.08 14.49 -14.22
N GLU A 246 3.20 13.73 -14.86
CA GLU A 246 2.76 14.01 -16.23
C GLU A 246 2.18 15.42 -16.35
N GLN A 247 1.31 15.82 -15.43
CA GLN A 247 0.75 17.16 -15.36
C GLN A 247 1.84 18.22 -15.16
N ARG A 248 2.76 18.02 -14.20
CA ARG A 248 3.87 18.97 -13.95
C ARG A 248 4.79 19.13 -15.16
N VAL A 249 5.07 18.05 -15.88
CA VAL A 249 5.86 18.10 -17.12
C VAL A 249 5.13 18.91 -18.19
N GLN A 250 3.84 18.69 -18.36
CA GLN A 250 3.01 19.46 -19.31
C GLN A 250 3.01 20.96 -18.98
N GLU A 251 2.76 21.33 -17.72
CA GLU A 251 2.78 22.72 -17.24
C GLU A 251 4.14 23.39 -17.52
N ARG A 252 5.27 22.69 -17.31
CA ARG A 252 6.60 23.22 -17.63
C ARG A 252 6.81 23.50 -19.13
N ILE A 253 6.37 22.58 -19.98
CA ILE A 253 6.49 22.71 -21.44
C ILE A 253 5.68 23.91 -21.96
N GLU A 254 4.54 24.19 -21.33
CA GLU A 254 3.72 25.37 -21.61
C GLU A 254 4.45 26.66 -21.21
N VAL A 255 5.09 26.68 -20.04
CA VAL A 255 5.86 27.85 -19.55
C VAL A 255 7.08 28.15 -20.42
N PHE A 256 7.66 27.17 -21.12
CA PHE A 256 8.77 27.40 -22.06
C PHE A 256 8.36 28.28 -23.26
N HIS A 257 7.07 28.47 -23.52
CA HIS A 257 6.58 29.33 -24.57
C HIS A 257 6.67 30.81 -24.16
N VAL A 258 7.83 31.43 -24.40
CA VAL A 258 8.12 32.81 -23.98
C VAL A 258 7.68 33.85 -25.00
N GLU A 259 7.57 33.51 -26.29
CA GLU A 259 7.46 34.49 -27.39
C GLU A 259 6.24 34.27 -28.28
N LYS A 260 5.53 35.35 -28.60
CA LYS A 260 4.43 35.37 -29.59
C LYS A 260 5.00 35.44 -31.01
N LYS A 261 4.32 34.80 -31.97
CA LYS A 261 4.62 34.87 -33.40
C LYS A 261 4.80 36.30 -33.93
N SER A 262 4.00 37.25 -33.44
CA SER A 262 4.06 38.67 -33.83
C SER A 262 5.34 39.41 -33.39
N SER A 263 6.10 38.85 -32.46
CA SER A 263 7.24 39.53 -31.81
C SER A 263 8.60 39.10 -32.37
N ASN A 264 8.71 37.92 -32.98
CA ASN A 264 9.98 37.39 -33.49
C ASN A 264 9.73 36.38 -34.62
N GLU A 265 10.30 36.60 -35.80
CA GLU A 265 10.17 35.68 -36.94
C GLU A 265 10.80 34.30 -36.69
N ASN A 266 11.74 34.19 -35.74
CA ASN A 266 12.40 32.94 -35.36
C ASN A 266 11.87 32.35 -34.05
N TRP A 267 10.66 32.73 -33.63
CA TRP A 267 10.07 32.29 -32.36
C TRP A 267 10.01 30.76 -32.23
N ILE A 268 9.73 30.02 -33.31
CA ILE A 268 9.68 28.54 -33.28
C ILE A 268 11.04 27.95 -33.01
N ALA A 269 12.06 28.31 -33.79
CA ALA A 269 13.41 27.81 -33.59
C ALA A 269 13.89 28.06 -32.15
N ARG A 270 13.61 29.25 -31.61
CA ARG A 270 13.97 29.60 -30.23
C ARG A 270 13.17 28.82 -29.19
N TYR A 271 11.86 28.68 -29.36
CA TYR A 271 11.01 27.85 -28.50
C TYR A 271 11.49 26.40 -28.45
N LEU A 272 11.75 25.81 -29.62
CA LEU A 272 12.21 24.42 -29.74
C LEU A 272 13.59 24.20 -29.11
N GLU A 273 14.47 25.19 -29.20
CA GLU A 273 15.79 25.14 -28.56
C GLU A 273 15.69 25.27 -27.04
N ILE A 274 14.83 26.17 -26.53
CA ILE A 274 14.50 26.29 -25.10
C ILE A 274 13.96 24.96 -24.58
N CYS A 275 13.00 24.35 -25.29
CA CYS A 275 12.45 23.04 -24.93
C CYS A 275 13.55 21.97 -24.89
N ARG A 276 14.40 21.90 -25.92
CA ARG A 276 15.51 20.95 -25.98
C ARG A 276 16.41 21.09 -24.76
N MET A 277 16.81 22.31 -24.42
CA MET A 277 17.71 22.59 -23.29
C MET A 277 17.10 22.13 -21.96
N PHE A 278 15.87 22.56 -21.66
CA PHE A 278 15.23 22.23 -20.39
C PHE A 278 14.85 20.75 -20.26
N ILE A 279 14.36 20.12 -21.33
CA ILE A 279 14.05 18.68 -21.34
C ILE A 279 15.33 17.88 -21.06
N VAL A 280 16.45 18.26 -21.70
CA VAL A 280 17.74 17.60 -21.48
C VAL A 280 18.21 17.74 -20.04
N GLU A 281 18.13 18.94 -19.46
CA GLU A 281 18.50 19.20 -18.07
C GLU A 281 17.64 18.41 -17.08
N ASP A 282 16.31 18.42 -17.27
CA ASP A 282 15.37 17.76 -16.38
C ASP A 282 15.53 16.23 -16.45
N LEU A 283 15.68 15.66 -17.64
CA LEU A 283 15.93 14.23 -17.82
C LEU A 283 17.31 13.82 -17.32
N PHE A 284 18.32 14.67 -17.42
CA PHE A 284 19.64 14.39 -16.84
C PHE A 284 19.57 14.34 -15.31
N ALA A 285 18.92 15.33 -14.69
CA ALA A 285 18.70 15.38 -13.25
C ALA A 285 17.90 14.17 -12.76
N ALA A 286 16.80 13.84 -13.44
CA ALA A 286 15.98 12.67 -13.14
C ALA A 286 16.78 11.36 -13.26
N LYS A 287 17.60 11.19 -14.30
CA LYS A 287 18.44 9.99 -14.45
C LYS A 287 19.42 9.83 -13.30
N HIS A 288 20.08 10.93 -12.90
CA HIS A 288 21.03 10.90 -11.79
C HIS A 288 20.35 10.61 -10.45
N PHE A 289 19.19 11.20 -10.21
CA PHE A 289 18.43 10.98 -8.98
C PHE A 289 17.85 9.56 -8.92
N LEU A 290 17.24 9.08 -10.01
CA LEU A 290 16.52 7.81 -10.04
C LEU A 290 17.44 6.57 -10.12
N ARG A 291 18.76 6.75 -10.27
CA ARG A 291 19.73 5.63 -10.35
C ARG A 291 19.75 4.71 -9.13
N ILE A 292 19.31 5.22 -7.98
CA ILE A 292 19.24 4.47 -6.72
C ILE A 292 18.05 3.52 -6.67
N PHE A 293 17.09 3.63 -7.59
CA PHE A 293 15.90 2.79 -7.64
C PHE A 293 16.08 1.61 -8.61
N PRO A 294 15.53 0.42 -8.29
CA PRO A 294 15.59 -0.74 -9.18
C PRO A 294 14.96 -0.47 -10.55
N ARG A 295 15.62 -0.95 -11.62
CA ARG A 295 15.14 -0.80 -13.01
C ARG A 295 13.73 -1.34 -13.24
N LYS A 296 13.34 -2.40 -12.52
CA LYS A 296 11.99 -3.00 -12.59
C LYS A 296 10.85 -2.01 -12.28
N HIS A 297 11.12 -0.92 -11.55
CA HIS A 297 10.12 0.10 -11.27
C HIS A 297 9.87 1.03 -12.48
N GLN A 298 10.75 1.03 -13.48
CA GLN A 298 10.64 1.81 -14.72
C GLN A 298 10.39 3.31 -14.50
N LEU A 299 10.86 3.87 -13.38
CA LEU A 299 10.61 5.27 -13.02
C LEU A 299 11.15 6.21 -14.09
N TYR A 300 12.41 6.04 -14.51
CA TYR A 300 13.04 6.93 -15.49
C TYR A 300 12.36 6.87 -16.87
N ASP A 301 11.98 5.69 -17.33
CA ASP A 301 11.31 5.52 -18.64
C ASP A 301 9.97 6.24 -18.69
N ARG A 302 9.24 6.27 -17.56
CA ARG A 302 8.01 7.06 -17.42
C ARG A 302 8.26 8.55 -17.51
N PHE A 303 9.34 9.08 -16.91
CA PHE A 303 9.71 10.49 -17.07
C PHE A 303 10.02 10.83 -18.53
N VAL A 304 10.82 10.01 -19.22
CA VAL A 304 11.10 10.19 -20.66
C VAL A 304 9.81 10.19 -21.47
N PHE A 305 8.91 9.25 -21.19
CA PHE A 305 7.60 9.17 -21.84
C PHE A 305 6.75 10.43 -21.61
N PHE A 306 6.68 10.97 -20.39
CA PHE A 306 5.91 12.19 -20.11
C PHE A 306 6.46 13.40 -20.85
N TYR A 307 7.79 13.57 -20.90
CA TYR A 307 8.38 14.67 -21.68
C TYR A 307 8.13 14.52 -23.17
N HIS A 308 8.26 13.30 -23.71
CA HIS A 308 7.98 13.04 -25.11
C HIS A 308 6.51 13.28 -25.47
N LYS A 309 5.59 12.81 -24.62
CA LYS A 309 4.16 13.02 -24.79
C LYS A 309 3.81 14.51 -24.70
N GLY A 310 4.32 15.22 -23.71
CA GLY A 310 4.03 16.64 -23.50
C GLY A 310 4.51 17.51 -24.66
N ILE A 311 5.74 17.27 -25.16
CA ILE A 311 6.23 18.02 -26.32
C ILE A 311 5.45 17.66 -27.57
N SER A 312 5.13 16.38 -27.79
CA SER A 312 4.32 15.94 -28.93
C SER A 312 2.96 16.64 -28.95
N ASN A 313 2.26 16.66 -27.82
CA ASN A 313 0.98 17.36 -27.66
C ASN A 313 1.11 18.84 -28.02
N LYS A 314 2.15 19.52 -27.52
CA LYS A 314 2.36 20.94 -27.78
C LYS A 314 2.70 21.22 -29.24
N LEU A 315 3.48 20.36 -29.89
CA LEU A 315 3.78 20.48 -31.31
C LEU A 315 2.52 20.27 -32.17
N CYS A 316 1.64 19.32 -31.82
CA CYS A 316 0.36 19.13 -32.50
C CYS A 316 -0.55 20.36 -32.37
N GLU A 317 -0.61 20.96 -31.18
CA GLU A 317 -1.34 22.23 -30.95
C GLU A 317 -0.78 23.35 -31.84
N MET A 318 0.55 23.49 -31.91
CA MET A 318 1.21 24.50 -32.75
C MET A 318 0.92 24.33 -34.24
N VAL A 319 0.95 23.09 -34.75
CA VAL A 319 0.65 22.80 -36.17
C VAL A 319 -0.79 23.14 -36.53
N THR A 320 -1.71 23.07 -35.56
CA THR A 320 -3.13 23.42 -35.76
C THR A 320 -3.34 24.92 -35.94
N ASN A 321 -2.42 25.77 -35.46
CA ASN A 321 -2.53 27.24 -35.49
C ASN A 321 -1.95 27.90 -36.77
N GLU A 322 -1.89 27.17 -37.89
CA GLU A 322 -1.35 27.60 -39.19
C GLU A 322 0.10 28.13 -39.14
N LEU A 323 1.04 27.19 -39.36
CA LEU A 323 2.47 27.49 -39.51
C LEU A 323 2.81 27.92 -40.94
N ASP A 324 3.71 28.90 -41.08
CA ASP A 324 4.25 29.28 -42.37
C ASP A 324 5.30 28.29 -42.90
N ARG A 325 5.72 28.44 -44.17
CA ARG A 325 6.69 27.54 -44.80
C ARG A 325 8.03 27.46 -44.06
N ARG A 326 8.51 28.57 -43.51
CA ARG A 326 9.79 28.64 -42.79
C ARG A 326 9.68 27.93 -41.44
N GLU A 327 8.62 28.20 -40.72
CA GLU A 327 8.21 27.59 -39.45
C GLU A 327 8.10 26.07 -39.58
N ILE A 328 7.46 25.57 -40.65
CA ILE A 328 7.37 24.14 -40.95
C ILE A 328 8.76 23.53 -41.15
N VAL A 329 9.64 24.18 -41.93
CA VAL A 329 11.00 23.68 -42.16
C VAL A 329 11.81 23.63 -40.86
N GLN A 330 11.69 24.65 -40.00
CA GLN A 330 12.33 24.68 -38.68
C GLN A 330 11.84 23.53 -37.80
N LEU A 331 10.52 23.31 -37.74
CA LEU A 331 9.91 22.23 -36.99
C LEU A 331 10.34 20.84 -37.49
N LEU A 332 10.28 20.59 -38.80
CA LEU A 332 10.68 19.31 -39.39
C LEU A 332 12.16 19.01 -39.15
N ASN A 333 13.03 20.02 -39.25
CA ASN A 333 14.44 19.87 -38.94
C ASN A 333 14.65 19.47 -37.47
N TRP A 334 13.91 20.09 -36.56
CA TRP A 334 14.01 19.77 -35.14
C TRP A 334 13.46 18.37 -34.82
N ILE A 335 12.31 17.98 -35.37
CA ILE A 335 11.73 16.63 -35.21
C ILE A 335 12.72 15.56 -35.70
N ARG A 336 13.44 15.82 -36.79
CA ARG A 336 14.48 14.91 -37.27
C ARG A 336 15.63 14.75 -36.28
N ILE A 337 16.02 15.82 -35.57
CA ILE A 337 17.17 15.81 -34.65
C ILE A 337 16.79 15.29 -33.25
N TYR A 338 15.58 15.57 -32.79
CA TYR A 338 15.10 15.30 -31.44
C TYR A 338 15.28 13.84 -30.97
N PRO A 339 14.98 12.80 -31.78
CA PRO A 339 15.23 11.41 -31.40
C PRO A 339 16.70 11.13 -31.07
N TYR A 340 17.64 11.74 -31.80
CA TYR A 340 19.08 11.57 -31.55
C TYR A 340 19.52 12.22 -30.24
N VAL A 341 18.88 13.32 -29.84
CA VAL A 341 19.11 13.98 -28.54
C VAL A 341 18.60 13.11 -27.39
N LEU A 342 17.43 12.49 -27.54
CA LEU A 342 16.94 11.53 -26.56
C LEU A 342 17.80 10.27 -26.51
N LEU A 343 18.19 9.73 -27.68
CA LEU A 343 19.05 8.55 -27.76
C LEU A 343 20.42 8.78 -27.15
N THR A 344 21.02 9.95 -27.32
CA THR A 344 22.31 10.30 -26.71
C THR A 344 22.19 10.40 -25.19
N LEU A 345 21.09 10.91 -24.64
CA LEU A 345 20.83 10.87 -23.20
C LEU A 345 20.63 9.43 -22.67
N CYS A 346 19.97 8.58 -23.46
CA CYS A 346 19.81 7.17 -23.14
C CYS A 346 21.16 6.40 -23.21
N THR A 347 21.99 6.64 -24.23
CA THR A 347 23.20 5.87 -24.56
C THR A 347 24.50 6.43 -23.94
N LEU A 348 24.79 7.73 -24.06
CA LEU A 348 26.05 8.32 -23.54
C LEU A 348 26.11 8.29 -22.00
N LEU A 349 24.96 8.35 -21.33
CA LEU A 349 24.88 8.22 -19.87
C LEU A 349 24.79 6.76 -19.40
N SER A 350 24.68 5.80 -20.32
CA SER A 350 24.91 4.38 -20.01
C SER A 350 26.41 4.09 -20.05
N TYR A 351 27.17 4.67 -20.99
CA TYR A 351 28.63 4.47 -21.09
C TYR A 351 29.45 5.18 -20.00
N ARG A 352 29.03 6.34 -19.50
CA ARG A 352 29.80 7.10 -18.49
C ARG A 352 29.77 6.55 -17.06
N PHE A 353 29.00 5.48 -16.80
CA PHE A 353 28.89 4.81 -15.49
C PHE A 353 29.45 3.38 -15.46
N TYR A 354 30.00 2.87 -16.58
CA TYR A 354 30.73 1.60 -16.62
C TYR A 354 32.26 1.78 -16.41
N LEU A 355 32.71 2.99 -16.07
CA LEU A 355 34.14 3.33 -15.93
C LEU A 355 34.50 4.06 -14.62
N ASN A 356 33.66 4.01 -13.58
CA ASN A 356 34.05 4.37 -12.21
C ASN A 356 33.37 3.47 -11.19
#